data_AF-A6GSV7-F1
#
_entry.id   AF-A6GSV7-F1
#
_cell.length_a   1.000
_cell.length_b   1.000
_cell.length_c   1.000
_cell.angle_alpha   90.00
_cell.angle_beta   90.00
_cell.angle_gamma   90.00
#
_symmetry.space_group_name_H-M   'P 1'
#
loop_
_entity.id
_entity.type
_entity.pdbx_description
1 polymer ?
#
loop_
_entity_poly.entity_id
_entity_poly.type
_entity_poly.pdbx_seq_one_letter_code
_entity_poly.pdbx_strand_id
1 'polypeptide(L)'
;MAVLNPNARAALKRVVASLLGMTQTRLELAGVELAQVRQTTVRTVVWSLLTALAAAFASLFACILVIALAWDTHRFLAIAGCVAFYAVLGVYFYVQLKDTLASQPPLFEATLAELGRDKQAVLDSLGSEPREQS
;
A
#
# COMPACT_ATOMS: atom_id res chain seq x y z
N MET A 1 10.66 42.87 -29.11
CA MET A 1 10.87 42.37 -27.74
C MET A 1 9.59 42.57 -26.96
N ALA A 2 8.74 41.54 -26.84
CA ALA A 2 7.48 41.66 -26.12
C ALA A 2 7.76 41.84 -24.62
N VAL A 3 7.58 43.06 -24.14
CA VAL A 3 7.65 43.40 -22.71
C VAL A 3 6.53 42.63 -22.02
N LEU A 4 6.88 41.56 -21.31
CA LEU A 4 5.96 40.87 -20.40
C LEU A 4 5.47 41.88 -19.36
N ASN A 5 4.20 42.26 -19.48
CA ASN A 5 3.53 43.24 -18.63
C ASN A 5 3.71 42.83 -17.14
N PRO A 6 4.25 43.68 -16.24
CA PRO A 6 4.52 43.34 -14.84
C PRO A 6 3.30 42.81 -14.08
N ASN A 7 2.11 43.22 -14.51
CA ASN A 7 0.82 42.80 -13.96
C ASN A 7 0.53 41.31 -14.24
N ALA A 8 0.96 40.78 -15.39
CA ALA A 8 0.80 39.37 -15.73
C ALA A 8 1.69 38.48 -14.85
N ARG A 9 2.91 38.94 -14.53
CA ARG A 9 3.81 38.25 -13.60
C ARG A 9 3.25 38.25 -12.18
N ALA A 10 2.65 39.36 -11.74
CA ALA A 10 2.00 39.45 -10.43
C ALA A 10 0.75 38.56 -10.31
N ALA A 11 -0.08 38.51 -11.36
CA ALA A 11 -1.23 37.62 -11.43
C ALA A 11 -0.81 36.14 -11.40
N LEU A 12 0.22 35.77 -12.16
CA LEU A 12 0.78 34.41 -12.16
C LEU A 12 1.32 34.02 -10.77
N LYS A 13 2.04 34.92 -10.09
CA LYS A 13 2.52 34.68 -8.72
C LYS A 13 1.37 34.47 -7.73
N ARG A 14 0.26 35.21 -7.84
CA ARG A 14 -0.92 35.02 -7.00
C ARG A 14 -1.61 33.68 -7.24
N VAL A 15 -1.79 33.29 -8.51
CA VAL A 15 -2.39 32.00 -8.86
C VAL A 15 -1.53 30.85 -8.37
N VAL A 16 -0.21 30.93 -8.55
CA VAL A 16 0.74 29.93 -8.05
C VAL A 16 0.72 29.86 -6.52
N ALA A 17 0.67 31.00 -5.82
CA ALA A 17 0.58 31.03 -4.35
C ALA A 17 -0.75 30.43 -3.83
N SER A 18 -1.87 30.71 -4.49
CA SER A 18 -3.17 30.11 -4.14
C SER A 18 -3.21 28.60 -4.41
N LEU A 19 -2.62 28.14 -5.51
CA LEU A 19 -2.51 26.71 -5.82
C LEU A 19 -1.59 25.99 -4.82
N LEU A 20 -0.46 26.59 -4.44
CA LEU A 20 0.43 26.07 -3.40
C LEU A 20 -0.27 25.99 -2.04
N GLY A 21 -1.02 27.04 -1.66
CA GLY A 21 -1.80 27.04 -0.42
C GLY A 21 -2.88 25.95 -0.39
N MET A 22 -3.63 25.77 -1.48
CA MET A 22 -4.63 24.70 -1.60
C MET A 22 -4.02 23.29 -1.54
N THR A 23 -2.85 23.12 -2.15
CA THR A 23 -2.13 21.83 -2.14
C THR A 23 -1.60 21.54 -0.74
N GLN A 24 -1.10 22.55 -0.03
CA GLN A 24 -0.61 22.42 1.34
C GLN A 24 -1.70 21.91 2.30
N THR A 25 -2.92 22.47 2.23
CA THR A 25 -4.04 22.05 3.09
C THR A 25 -4.50 20.62 2.80
N ARG A 26 -4.50 20.21 1.51
CA ARG A 26 -4.84 18.83 1.14
C ARG A 26 -3.76 17.82 1.51
N LEU A 27 -2.48 18.22 1.44
CA LEU A 27 -1.36 17.39 1.88
C LEU A 27 -1.34 17.22 3.40
N GLU A 28 -1.72 18.25 4.15
CA GLU A 28 -1.93 18.16 5.60
C GLU A 28 -3.05 17.17 5.95
N LEU A 29 -4.18 17.26 5.24
CA LEU A 29 -5.29 16.31 5.41
C LEU A 29 -4.90 14.89 5.00
N ALA A 30 -4.26 14.72 3.85
CA ALA A 30 -3.80 13.41 3.36
C ALA A 30 -2.76 12.78 4.30
N GLY A 31 -1.85 13.57 4.85
CA GLY A 31 -0.87 13.12 5.84
C GLY A 31 -1.50 12.65 7.14
N VAL A 32 -2.53 13.36 7.63
CA VAL A 32 -3.29 12.99 8.83
C VAL A 32 -4.13 11.73 8.60
N GLU A 33 -4.79 11.62 7.43
CA GLU A 33 -5.54 10.41 7.06
C GLU A 33 -4.62 9.19 6.89
N LEU A 34 -3.43 9.35 6.30
CA LEU A 34 -2.43 8.29 6.19
C LEU A 34 -1.93 7.83 7.57
N ALA A 35 -1.67 8.77 8.48
CA ALA A 35 -1.24 8.45 9.85
C ALA A 35 -2.33 7.68 10.61
N GLN A 36 -3.60 8.08 10.44
CA GLN A 36 -4.74 7.44 11.09
C GLN A 36 -5.04 6.03 10.55
N VAL A 37 -4.86 5.81 9.24
CA VAL A 37 -4.93 4.46 8.65
C VAL A 37 -3.78 3.58 9.13
N ARG A 38 -2.58 4.12 9.34
CA ARG A 38 -1.40 3.33 9.75
C ARG A 38 -1.58 2.64 11.10
N GLN A 39 -2.13 3.33 12.09
CA GLN A 39 -2.12 2.84 13.47
C GLN A 39 -3.15 1.73 13.73
N THR A 40 -4.30 1.80 13.06
CA THR A 40 -5.31 0.73 13.14
C THR A 40 -4.98 -0.44 12.21
N THR A 41 -4.41 -0.16 11.04
CA THR A 41 -4.02 -1.19 10.06
C THR A 41 -2.97 -2.14 10.62
N VAL A 42 -1.93 -1.66 11.30
CA VAL A 42 -0.88 -2.54 11.83
C VAL A 42 -1.44 -3.53 12.86
N ARG A 43 -2.27 -3.07 13.80
CA ARG A 43 -2.88 -3.95 14.80
C ARG A 43 -3.76 -5.01 14.13
N THR A 44 -4.64 -4.61 13.23
CA THR A 44 -5.53 -5.53 12.51
C THR A 44 -4.74 -6.53 11.66
N VAL A 45 -3.66 -6.09 10.99
CA VAL A 45 -2.78 -6.99 10.20
C VAL A 45 -2.10 -8.01 11.10
N VAL A 46 -1.55 -7.60 12.25
CA VAL A 46 -0.91 -8.53 13.20
C VAL A 46 -1.91 -9.57 13.72
N TRP A 47 -3.10 -9.15 14.14
CA TRP A 47 -4.15 -10.08 14.56
C TRP A 47 -4.60 -11.00 13.42
N SER A 48 -4.76 -10.47 12.20
CA SER A 48 -5.15 -11.27 11.04
C SER A 48 -4.10 -12.33 10.71
N LEU A 49 -2.81 -12.01 10.83
CA LEU A 49 -1.70 -12.94 10.63
C LEU A 49 -1.70 -14.01 11.71
N LEU A 50 -1.91 -13.63 12.98
CA LEU A 50 -1.95 -14.57 14.09
C LEU A 50 -3.13 -15.54 13.98
N THR A 51 -4.32 -15.02 13.61
CA THR A 51 -5.51 -15.83 13.32
C THR A 51 -5.28 -16.77 12.14
N ALA A 52 -4.70 -16.28 11.03
CA ALA A 52 -4.39 -17.10 9.87
C ALA A 52 -3.40 -18.23 10.20
N LEU A 53 -2.36 -17.92 10.99
CA LEU A 53 -1.38 -18.91 11.45
C LEU A 53 -2.03 -19.99 12.34
N ALA A 54 -2.83 -19.57 13.32
CA ALA A 54 -3.55 -20.50 14.18
C ALA A 54 -4.52 -21.40 13.38
N ALA A 55 -5.24 -20.82 12.42
CA ALA A 55 -6.13 -21.57 11.53
C ALA A 55 -5.37 -22.56 10.64
N ALA A 56 -4.18 -22.19 10.15
CA ALA A 56 -3.33 -23.08 9.37
C ALA A 56 -2.91 -24.31 10.19
N PHE A 57 -2.44 -24.11 11.42
CA PHE A 57 -2.11 -25.22 12.33
C PHE A 57 -3.32 -26.08 12.67
N ALA A 58 -4.46 -25.47 13.00
CA ALA A 58 -5.69 -26.21 13.29
C ALA A 58 -6.13 -27.08 12.11
N SER A 59 -6.06 -26.55 10.89
CA SER A 59 -6.39 -27.29 9.67
C SER A 59 -5.42 -28.46 9.43
N LEU A 60 -4.13 -28.27 9.73
CA LEU A 60 -3.11 -29.31 9.64
C LEU A 60 -3.42 -30.46 10.60
N PHE A 61 -3.72 -30.15 11.86
CA PHE A 61 -4.13 -31.15 12.84
C PHE A 61 -5.45 -31.84 12.46
N ALA A 62 -6.40 -31.11 11.90
CA ALA A 62 -7.65 -31.70 11.40
C ALA A 62 -7.38 -32.70 10.27
N CYS A 63 -6.48 -32.40 9.33
CA CYS A 63 -6.10 -33.35 8.28
C CYS A 63 -5.42 -34.60 8.85
N ILE A 64 -4.51 -34.44 9.80
CA ILE A 64 -3.88 -35.57 10.50
C ILE A 64 -4.94 -36.43 11.18
N LEU A 65 -5.90 -35.80 11.86
CA LEU A 65 -6.99 -36.51 12.54
C LEU A 65 -7.89 -37.26 11.55
N VAL A 66 -8.26 -36.64 10.42
CA VAL A 66 -9.04 -37.29 9.36
C VAL A 66 -8.28 -38.49 8.79
N ILE A 67 -6.99 -38.33 8.49
CA ILE A 67 -6.15 -39.40 7.97
C ILE A 67 -6.01 -40.52 9.01
N ALA A 68 -5.81 -40.20 10.28
CA ALA A 68 -5.71 -41.18 11.35
C ALA A 68 -7.00 -41.98 11.54
N LEU A 69 -8.16 -41.31 11.54
CA LEU A 69 -9.47 -41.98 11.65
C LEU A 69 -9.78 -42.88 10.45
N ALA A 70 -9.35 -42.48 9.26
CA ALA A 70 -9.60 -43.22 8.02
C ALA A 70 -8.47 -44.20 7.64
N TRP A 71 -7.44 -44.35 8.48
CA TRP A 71 -6.21 -45.05 8.14
C TRP A 71 -6.41 -46.53 7.79
N ASP A 72 -7.21 -47.25 8.58
CA ASP A 72 -7.41 -48.68 8.42
C ASP A 72 -8.23 -49.05 7.19
N THR A 73 -9.18 -48.19 6.77
CA THR A 73 -10.15 -48.54 5.73
C THR A 73 -9.96 -47.75 4.43
N HIS A 74 -9.61 -46.45 4.51
CA HIS A 74 -9.68 -45.53 3.37
C HIS A 74 -8.52 -44.52 3.33
N ARG A 75 -7.30 -44.94 3.72
CA ARG A 75 -6.10 -44.07 3.79
C ARG A 75 -5.90 -43.17 2.56
N PHE A 76 -6.03 -43.73 1.35
CA PHE A 76 -5.81 -43.00 0.11
C PHE A 76 -6.91 -41.97 -0.17
N LEU A 77 -8.15 -42.29 0.16
CA LEU A 77 -9.29 -41.40 -0.03
C LEU A 77 -9.24 -40.22 0.96
N ALA A 78 -8.80 -40.48 2.20
CA ALA A 78 -8.58 -39.42 3.18
C ALA A 78 -7.46 -38.45 2.76
N ILE A 79 -6.33 -38.98 2.30
CA ILE A 79 -5.23 -38.16 1.77
C ILE A 79 -5.68 -37.36 0.55
N ALA A 80 -6.36 -38.00 -0.41
CA ALA A 80 -6.88 -37.33 -1.60
C ALA A 80 -7.90 -36.23 -1.24
N GLY A 81 -8.75 -36.48 -0.25
CA GLY A 81 -9.70 -35.49 0.29
C GLY A 81 -9.01 -34.28 0.90
N CYS A 82 -7.97 -34.47 1.71
CA CYS A 82 -7.15 -33.38 2.26
C CYS A 82 -6.46 -32.58 1.14
N VAL A 83 -5.89 -33.24 0.15
CA VAL A 83 -5.25 -32.58 -1.01
C VAL A 83 -6.27 -31.76 -1.79
N ALA A 84 -7.43 -32.34 -2.11
CA ALA A 84 -8.50 -31.65 -2.82
C ALA A 84 -9.00 -30.42 -2.04
N PHE A 85 -9.18 -30.56 -0.73
CA PHE A 85 -9.58 -29.46 0.15
C PHE A 85 -8.59 -28.29 0.09
N TYR A 86 -7.29 -28.55 0.25
CA TYR A 86 -6.28 -27.49 0.19
C TYR A 86 -6.09 -26.92 -1.22
N ALA A 87 -6.27 -27.72 -2.27
CA ALA A 87 -6.23 -27.23 -3.65
C ALA A 87 -7.35 -26.22 -3.93
N VAL A 88 -8.59 -26.54 -3.52
CA VAL A 88 -9.73 -25.62 -3.65
C VAL A 88 -9.52 -24.36 -2.82
N LEU A 89 -9.03 -24.51 -1.59
CA LEU A 89 -8.74 -23.37 -0.71
C LEU A 89 -7.66 -22.45 -1.30
N GLY A 90 -6.61 -23.02 -1.90
CA GLY A 90 -5.55 -22.27 -2.58
C GLY A 90 -6.07 -21.48 -3.80
N VAL A 91 -6.91 -22.10 -4.63
CA VAL A 91 -7.56 -21.42 -5.76
C VAL A 91 -8.45 -20.28 -5.28
N TYR A 92 -9.25 -20.51 -4.24
CA TYR A 92 -10.11 -19.48 -3.64
C TYR A 92 -9.31 -18.27 -3.17
N PHE A 93 -8.23 -18.48 -2.41
CA PHE A 93 -7.37 -17.39 -1.95
C PHE A 93 -6.64 -16.68 -3.10
N TYR A 94 -6.21 -17.41 -4.13
CA TYR A 94 -5.59 -16.81 -5.31
C TYR A 94 -6.55 -15.86 -6.05
N VAL A 95 -7.81 -16.26 -6.23
CA VAL A 95 -8.84 -15.43 -6.85
C VAL A 95 -9.10 -14.18 -6.01
N GLN A 96 -9.34 -14.35 -4.70
CA GLN A 96 -9.54 -13.21 -3.79
C GLN A 96 -8.36 -12.25 -3.74
N LEU A 97 -7.13 -12.77 -3.73
CA LEU A 97 -5.92 -11.95 -3.73
C LEU A 97 -5.81 -11.14 -5.02
N LYS A 98 -6.05 -11.78 -6.17
CA LYS A 98 -6.05 -11.12 -7.47
C LYS A 98 -7.09 -10.00 -7.53
N ASP A 99 -8.30 -10.26 -7.05
CA ASP A 99 -9.39 -9.28 -7.05
C ASP A 99 -9.12 -8.13 -6.07
N THR A 100 -8.50 -8.42 -4.93
CA THR A 100 -8.08 -7.41 -3.94
C THR A 100 -6.96 -6.52 -4.51
N LEU A 101 -5.97 -7.11 -5.18
CA LEU A 101 -4.88 -6.35 -5.81
C LEU A 101 -5.37 -5.51 -6.99
N ALA A 102 -6.39 -5.98 -7.73
CA ALA A 102 -7.00 -5.24 -8.82
C ALA A 102 -7.88 -4.07 -8.34
N SER A 103 -8.33 -4.07 -7.07
CA SER A 103 -9.27 -3.08 -6.51
C SER A 103 -8.66 -2.06 -5.56
N GLN A 104 -7.37 -2.17 -5.20
CA GLN A 104 -6.70 -1.22 -4.31
C GLN A 104 -6.07 -0.04 -5.08
N PRO A 105 -6.35 1.23 -4.71
CA PRO A 105 -5.60 2.38 -5.19
C PRO A 105 -4.13 2.30 -4.74
N PRO A 106 -3.18 2.87 -5.50
CA PRO A 106 -1.76 2.64 -5.29
C PRO A 106 -1.30 3.22 -3.94
N LEU A 107 -1.07 2.34 -2.96
CA LEU A 107 -0.37 2.63 -1.69
C LEU A 107 1.01 3.31 -1.90
N PHE A 108 1.53 3.27 -3.14
CA PHE A 108 2.79 3.86 -3.57
C PHE A 108 2.70 5.29 -4.09
N GLU A 109 1.51 5.83 -4.40
CA GLU A 109 1.41 7.20 -4.91
C GLU A 109 1.82 8.23 -3.85
N ALA A 110 1.48 8.00 -2.59
CA ALA A 110 1.91 8.85 -1.48
C ALA A 110 3.45 8.83 -1.35
N THR A 111 4.07 7.65 -1.40
CA THR A 111 5.53 7.49 -1.35
C THR A 111 6.22 8.08 -2.60
N LEU A 112 5.63 7.94 -3.79
CA LEU A 112 6.13 8.53 -5.03
C LEU A 112 6.02 10.07 -5.03
N ALA A 113 4.96 10.62 -4.46
CA ALA A 113 4.79 12.05 -4.27
C ALA A 113 5.82 12.63 -3.29
N GLU A 114 6.14 11.88 -2.23
CA GLU A 114 7.18 12.23 -1.26
C GLU A 114 8.57 12.23 -1.91
N LEU A 115 8.86 11.22 -2.73
CA LEU A 115 10.11 11.11 -3.48
C LEU A 115 10.27 12.22 -4.56
N GLY A 116 9.15 12.68 -5.13
CA GLY A 116 9.11 13.80 -6.05
C GLY A 116 9.49 15.13 -5.39
N ARG A 117 9.01 15.38 -4.16
CA ARG A 117 9.35 16.59 -3.38
C ARG A 117 10.83 16.64 -3.01
N ASP A 118 11.42 15.50 -2.65
CA ASP A 118 12.84 15.39 -2.29
C ASP A 118 13.75 15.71 -3.49
N LYS A 119 13.39 15.20 -4.68
CA LYS A 119 14.07 15.55 -5.93
C LYS A 119 14.02 17.05 -6.21
N GLN A 120 12.88 17.68 -5.94
CA GLN A 120 12.70 19.11 -6.20
C GLN A 120 13.52 19.98 -5.24
N ALA A 121 13.64 19.58 -3.97
CA ALA A 121 14.49 20.24 -2.98
C ALA A 121 15.99 20.13 -3.34
N VAL A 122 16.43 18.98 -3.87
CA VAL A 122 17.82 18.79 -4.33
C VAL A 122 18.12 19.60 -5.61
N LEU A 123 17.17 19.73 -6.52
CA LEU A 123 17.35 20.57 -7.72
C LEU A 123 17.40 22.07 -7.38
N ASP A 124 16.61 22.51 -6.40
CA ASP A 124 16.59 23.91 -5.95
C ASP A 124 17.89 24.29 -5.21
N SER A 125 18.46 23.37 -4.41
CA SER A 125 19.75 23.58 -3.75
C SER A 125 20.92 23.67 -4.73
N LEU A 126 20.90 22.88 -5.81
CA LEU A 126 21.89 22.96 -6.89
C LEU A 126 21.77 24.25 -7.73
N GLY A 127 20.58 24.84 -7.82
CA GLY A 127 20.37 26.14 -8.48
C GLY A 127 20.84 27.34 -7.65
N SER A 128 21.16 27.14 -6.37
CA SER A 128 21.47 28.20 -5.40
C SER A 128 22.97 28.43 -5.16
N GLU A 129 23.87 27.85 -5.95
CA GLU A 129 25.32 28.16 -5.89
C GLU A 129 25.57 29.67 -6.09
N PRO A 130 26.02 30.41 -5.05
CA PRO A 130 26.32 31.83 -5.18
C PRO A 130 27.64 31.98 -5.95
N ARG A 131 27.55 32.23 -7.25
CA ARG A 131 28.63 32.92 -7.96
C ARG A 131 28.66 34.35 -7.45
N GLU A 132 29.46 34.62 -6.43
CA GLU A 132 30.16 35.90 -6.18
C GLU A 132 30.65 35.94 -4.74
N GLN A 133 31.87 35.45 -4.53
CA GLN A 133 32.80 36.07 -3.58
C GLN A 133 34.13 36.19 -4.33
N SER A 134 34.23 37.25 -5.13
CA SER A 134 35.49 37.82 -5.63
C SER A 134 35.75 39.14 -4.93
#